data_AF-A0A9P6MSM1-F1
#
_entry.id   AF-A0A9P6MSM1-F1
#
_cell.length_a   1.000
_cell.length_b   1.000
_cell.length_c   1.000
_cell.angle_alpha   90.00
_cell.angle_beta   90.00
_cell.angle_gamma   90.00
#
_symmetry.space_group_name_H-M   'P 1'
#
loop_
_entity.id
_entity.type
_entity.pdbx_description
1 polymer ?
#
loop_
_entity_poly.entity_id
_entity_poly.type
_entity_poly.pdbx_seq_one_letter_code
_entity_poly.pdbx_strand_id
1 'polypeptide(L)'
;TCLTVTEFERSWFKVGVAPETLRKTNLGSLKVGDAVNLERAMNAHTRFGGHMVQGHVDTTVSILSREDDGNAITFVFKVPEEYKELMNYIVPKGFICLDGTSLTVIDVDDVQRTFSIMMIAYTQTRVVMPRKALGDQVNVEVDMMGKYASKGVEAMIKRFLDGEEGEHMVAKVLDRVLAKRASSQ
;
A
#
# COMPACT_ATOMS: atom_id res chain seq x y z
N THR A 1 -1.58 7.35 8.91
CA THR A 1 -2.56 6.76 9.84
C THR A 1 -3.51 7.81 10.34
N CYS A 2 -4.81 7.67 10.09
CA CYS A 2 -5.84 8.57 10.59
C CYS A 2 -6.08 8.31 12.09
N LEU A 3 -6.03 9.36 12.90
CA LEU A 3 -6.22 9.30 14.35
C LEU A 3 -7.05 10.50 14.82
N THR A 4 -7.82 10.30 15.89
CA THR A 4 -8.67 11.35 16.48
C THR A 4 -7.94 12.03 17.64
N VAL A 5 -7.84 13.35 17.56
CA VAL A 5 -7.30 14.17 18.66
C VAL A 5 -8.25 14.12 19.85
N THR A 6 -7.74 13.76 21.02
CA THR A 6 -8.50 13.72 22.28
C THR A 6 -8.25 14.96 23.15
N GLU A 7 -7.05 15.54 23.06
CA GLU A 7 -6.63 16.76 23.76
C GLU A 7 -5.59 17.50 22.90
N PHE A 8 -5.53 18.83 22.96
CA PHE A 8 -4.49 19.59 22.27
C PHE A 8 -4.24 20.96 22.90
N GLU A 9 -3.06 21.49 22.62
CA GLU A 9 -2.62 22.85 22.91
C GLU A 9 -1.93 23.44 21.67
N ARG A 10 -1.38 24.65 21.80
CA ARG A 10 -0.72 25.35 20.68
C ARG A 10 0.41 24.55 20.00
N SER A 11 1.13 23.70 20.75
CA SER A 11 2.34 23.01 20.26
C SER A 11 2.29 21.49 20.41
N TRP A 12 1.21 20.92 20.93
CA TRP A 12 1.07 19.48 21.09
C TRP A 12 -0.38 19.03 20.94
N PHE A 13 -0.57 17.76 20.61
CA PHE A 13 -1.86 17.10 20.62
C PHE A 13 -1.69 15.65 21.09
N LYS A 14 -2.76 15.07 21.63
CA LYS A 14 -2.84 13.69 22.11
C LYS A 14 -3.86 12.94 21.27
N VAL A 15 -3.55 11.68 20.98
CA VAL A 15 -4.41 10.76 20.23
C VAL A 15 -4.50 9.43 20.98
N GLY A 16 -5.66 8.80 20.91
CA GLY A 16 -5.81 7.39 21.28
C GLY A 16 -5.42 6.49 20.11
N VAL A 17 -4.67 5.42 20.37
CA VAL A 17 -4.29 4.44 19.35
C VAL A 17 -4.86 3.08 19.71
N ALA A 18 -5.76 2.58 18.87
CA ALA A 18 -6.40 1.29 19.09
C ALA A 18 -5.42 0.13 18.87
N PRO A 19 -5.63 -1.06 19.50
CA PRO A 19 -4.78 -2.22 19.30
C PRO A 19 -4.62 -2.64 17.83
N GLU A 20 -5.67 -2.51 17.02
CA GLU A 20 -5.59 -2.82 15.58
C GLU A 20 -4.60 -1.90 14.86
N THR A 21 -4.67 -0.60 15.14
CA THR A 21 -3.72 0.38 14.59
C THR A 21 -2.29 0.06 15.02
N LEU A 22 -2.06 -0.33 16.28
CA LEU A 22 -0.74 -0.71 16.76
C LEU A 22 -0.18 -1.95 16.05
N ARG A 23 -1.04 -2.92 15.69
CA ARG A 23 -0.63 -4.13 14.96
C ARG A 23 -0.34 -3.88 13.48
N LYS A 24 -1.07 -2.96 12.85
CA LYS A 24 -1.00 -2.69 11.41
C LYS A 24 0.01 -1.63 11.01
N THR A 25 0.54 -0.88 11.97
CA THR A 25 1.38 0.30 11.71
C THR A 25 2.66 0.27 12.52
N ASN A 26 3.64 1.09 12.11
CA ASN A 26 4.88 1.33 12.86
C ASN A 26 4.68 2.17 14.13
N LEU A 27 3.45 2.59 14.47
CA LEU A 27 3.19 3.42 15.66
C LEU A 27 3.52 2.68 16.97
N GLY A 28 3.39 1.35 17.00
CA GLY A 28 3.70 0.54 18.18
C GLY A 28 5.18 0.51 18.56
N SER A 29 6.07 0.85 17.62
CA SER A 29 7.52 0.92 17.87
C SER A 29 8.03 2.31 18.25
N LEU A 30 7.18 3.34 18.17
CA LEU A 30 7.60 4.73 18.41
C LEU A 30 7.97 4.96 19.88
N LYS A 31 8.98 5.81 20.07
CA LYS A 31 9.48 6.27 21.37
C LYS A 31 9.42 7.79 21.46
N VAL A 32 9.52 8.29 22.69
CA VAL A 32 9.66 9.73 22.92
C VAL A 32 10.90 10.24 22.17
N GLY A 33 10.71 11.25 21.32
CA GLY A 33 11.76 11.83 20.48
C GLY A 33 11.68 11.41 19.01
N ASP A 34 10.92 10.37 18.67
CA ASP A 34 10.73 9.96 17.28
C ASP A 34 9.93 11.00 16.49
N ALA A 35 10.35 11.23 15.26
CA ALA A 35 9.65 12.12 14.34
C ALA A 35 8.55 11.35 13.59
N VAL A 36 7.44 12.03 13.32
CA VAL A 36 6.31 11.52 12.52
C VAL A 36 5.91 12.52 11.45
N ASN A 37 5.42 12.03 10.32
CA ASN A 37 4.74 12.87 9.33
C ASN A 37 3.34 13.23 9.84
N LEU A 38 2.92 14.48 9.63
CA LEU A 38 1.60 14.96 10.02
C LEU A 38 0.92 15.65 8.84
N GLU A 39 -0.33 15.28 8.62
CA GLU A 39 -1.23 15.93 7.67
C GLU A 39 -2.59 16.12 8.35
N ARG A 40 -3.19 17.31 8.17
CA ARG A 40 -4.55 17.58 8.68
C ARG A 40 -5.57 16.98 7.74
N ALA A 41 -6.71 16.54 8.28
CA ALA A 41 -7.86 16.17 7.45
C ALA A 41 -8.21 17.31 6.49
N MET A 42 -8.33 16.98 5.21
CA MET A 42 -8.60 17.95 4.16
C MET A 42 -10.10 18.26 4.08
N ASN A 43 -10.44 19.52 3.78
CA ASN A 43 -11.81 19.86 3.42
C ASN A 43 -12.10 19.45 1.96
N ALA A 44 -13.36 19.25 1.62
CA ALA A 44 -13.78 18.77 0.30
C ALA A 44 -13.50 19.75 -0.86
N HIS A 45 -13.22 21.02 -0.57
CA HIS A 45 -12.99 22.08 -1.56
C HIS A 45 -11.51 22.42 -1.75
N THR A 46 -10.61 21.73 -1.05
CA THR A 46 -9.17 21.97 -1.17
C THR A 46 -8.61 21.24 -2.39
N ARG A 47 -7.53 21.79 -2.95
CA ARG A 47 -6.79 21.14 -4.03
C ARG A 47 -6.11 19.86 -3.53
N PHE A 48 -6.39 18.74 -4.18
CA PHE A 48 -5.64 17.50 -4.02
C PHE A 48 -4.30 17.61 -4.76
N GLY A 49 -3.21 17.71 -4.01
CA GLY A 49 -1.85 17.79 -4.57
C GLY A 49 -1.19 16.43 -4.83
N GLY A 50 -1.84 15.34 -4.43
CA GLY A 50 -1.45 13.96 -4.65
C GLY A 50 -2.67 13.13 -5.07
N HIS A 51 -2.93 12.03 -4.37
CA HIS A 51 -4.12 11.20 -4.54
C HIS A 51 -4.99 11.18 -3.29
N MET A 52 -6.12 10.47 -3.34
CA MET A 52 -7.01 10.32 -2.19
C MET A 52 -6.40 9.34 -1.17
N VAL A 53 -5.98 9.87 -0.03
CA VAL A 53 -5.46 9.09 1.10
C VAL A 53 -6.50 9.11 2.22
N GLN A 54 -6.95 7.93 2.66
CA GLN A 54 -7.89 7.76 3.77
C GLN A 54 -7.18 7.81 5.13
N GLY A 55 -5.90 7.47 5.16
CA GLY A 55 -5.15 7.26 6.40
C GLY A 55 -5.39 5.87 7.01
N HIS A 56 -5.96 4.94 6.24
CA HIS A 56 -6.19 3.56 6.63
C HIS A 56 -5.04 2.68 6.13
N VAL A 57 -4.01 2.56 6.96
CA VAL A 57 -2.82 1.76 6.66
C VAL A 57 -3.20 0.29 6.51
N ASP A 58 -2.74 -0.33 5.43
CA ASP A 58 -2.96 -1.74 5.13
C ASP A 58 -2.01 -2.65 5.91
N THR A 59 -0.72 -2.27 5.94
CA THR A 59 0.36 -2.96 6.64
C THR A 59 1.62 -2.08 6.70
N THR A 60 2.75 -2.63 7.14
CA THR A 60 4.08 -2.03 6.99
C THR A 60 4.91 -2.74 5.93
N VAL A 61 5.78 -1.99 5.26
CA VAL A 61 6.80 -2.50 4.33
C VAL A 61 8.19 -2.17 4.85
N SER A 62 9.18 -2.98 4.52
CA SER A 62 10.57 -2.73 4.90
C SER A 62 11.35 -2.06 3.77
N ILE A 63 12.25 -1.13 4.12
CA ILE A 63 13.19 -0.53 3.17
C ILE A 63 14.29 -1.56 2.87
N LEU A 64 14.37 -2.05 1.63
CA LEU A 64 15.43 -2.96 1.19
C LEU A 64 16.68 -2.24 0.71
N SER A 65 16.49 -1.15 -0.05
CA SER A 65 17.60 -0.34 -0.53
C SER A 65 17.21 1.14 -0.61
N ARG A 66 18.25 1.98 -0.54
CA ARG A 66 18.19 3.43 -0.64
C ARG A 66 19.42 3.87 -1.41
N GLU A 67 19.25 4.35 -2.63
CA GLU A 67 20.32 4.76 -3.52
C GLU A 67 20.12 6.21 -3.94
N ASP A 68 21.18 7.02 -3.85
CA ASP A 68 21.14 8.39 -4.34
C ASP A 68 21.19 8.37 -5.89
N ASP A 69 20.21 9.02 -6.52
CA ASP A 69 20.12 9.15 -7.98
C ASP A 69 20.07 10.65 -8.32
N GLY A 70 21.25 11.21 -8.58
CA GLY A 70 21.44 12.65 -8.76
C GLY A 70 21.02 13.43 -7.52
N ASN A 71 19.91 14.18 -7.60
CA ASN A 71 19.34 14.92 -6.47
C ASN A 71 18.12 14.23 -5.84
N ALA A 72 17.75 13.05 -6.33
CA ALA A 72 16.68 12.25 -5.82
C ALA A 72 17.23 11.05 -5.04
N ILE A 73 16.36 10.36 -4.31
CA ILE A 73 16.69 9.10 -3.65
C ILE A 73 15.71 8.05 -4.16
N THR A 74 16.23 6.96 -4.71
CA THR A 74 15.45 5.78 -5.08
C THR A 74 15.37 4.86 -3.88
N PHE A 75 14.14 4.50 -3.50
CA PHE A 75 13.88 3.53 -2.44
C PHE A 75 13.25 2.28 -3.04
N VAL A 76 13.68 1.11 -2.58
CA VAL A 76 13.02 -0.17 -2.87
C VAL A 76 12.45 -0.71 -1.56
N PHE A 77 11.19 -1.12 -1.61
CA PHE A 77 10.46 -1.67 -0.46
C PHE A 77 10.08 -3.12 -0.70
N LYS A 78 10.02 -3.90 0.37
CA LYS A 78 9.52 -5.28 0.36
C LYS A 78 8.18 -5.38 1.09
N VAL A 79 7.20 -5.94 0.41
CA VAL A 79 5.92 -6.34 1.00
C VAL A 79 6.09 -7.67 1.74
N PRO A 80 5.65 -7.75 3.01
CA PRO A 80 5.70 -8.98 3.79
C PRO A 80 4.85 -10.09 3.17
N GLU A 81 5.24 -11.36 3.38
CA GLU A 81 4.60 -12.52 2.74
C GLU A 81 3.11 -12.63 3.08
N GLU A 82 2.75 -12.38 4.34
CA GLU A 82 1.37 -12.45 4.81
C GLU A 82 0.47 -11.35 4.24
N TYR A 83 1.05 -10.35 3.55
CA TYR A 83 0.34 -9.31 2.80
C TYR A 83 0.66 -9.33 1.30
N LYS A 84 1.08 -10.46 0.74
CA LYS A 84 1.44 -10.55 -0.69
C LYS A 84 0.33 -10.07 -1.64
N GLU A 85 -0.94 -10.24 -1.27
CA GLU A 85 -2.08 -9.80 -2.08
C GLU A 85 -2.13 -8.28 -2.25
N LEU A 86 -1.40 -7.52 -1.42
CA LEU A 86 -1.24 -6.07 -1.56
C LEU A 86 -0.59 -5.70 -2.90
N MET A 87 0.24 -6.59 -3.46
CA MET A 87 0.89 -6.39 -4.76
C MET A 87 -0.13 -6.19 -5.89
N ASN A 88 -1.32 -6.81 -5.80
CA ASN A 88 -2.39 -6.64 -6.80
C ASN A 88 -2.87 -5.17 -6.95
N TYR A 89 -2.54 -4.30 -5.98
CA TYR A 89 -2.94 -2.89 -5.95
C TYR A 89 -1.77 -1.92 -6.21
N ILE A 90 -0.55 -2.43 -6.40
CA ILE A 90 0.65 -1.61 -6.61
C ILE A 90 1.03 -1.73 -8.08
N VAL A 91 0.86 -0.66 -8.84
CA VAL A 91 1.12 -0.65 -10.29
C VAL A 91 2.17 0.40 -10.66
N PRO A 92 3.04 0.15 -11.65
CA PRO A 92 3.96 1.15 -12.16
C PRO A 92 3.23 2.43 -12.58
N LYS A 93 3.81 3.59 -12.23
CA LYS A 93 3.21 4.93 -12.40
C LYS A 93 1.89 5.16 -11.63
N GLY A 94 1.46 4.21 -10.82
CA GLY A 94 0.36 4.37 -9.87
C GLY A 94 0.76 5.19 -8.65
N PHE A 95 -0.25 5.60 -7.89
CA PHE A 95 -0.04 6.24 -6.59
C PHE A 95 0.13 5.21 -5.48
N ILE A 96 0.89 5.59 -4.46
CA ILE A 96 1.01 4.87 -3.21
C ILE A 96 1.22 5.86 -2.06
N CYS A 97 0.69 5.55 -0.88
CA CYS A 97 0.90 6.34 0.32
C CYS A 97 1.88 5.63 1.26
N LEU A 98 3.02 6.26 1.53
CA LEU A 98 4.07 5.73 2.42
C LEU A 98 4.32 6.70 3.58
N ASP A 99 4.08 6.23 4.81
CA ASP A 99 4.08 7.07 6.03
C ASP A 99 3.29 8.38 5.84
N GLY A 100 2.13 8.32 5.18
CA GLY A 100 1.30 9.50 4.92
C GLY A 100 1.79 10.39 3.76
N THR A 101 2.82 9.97 3.02
CA THR A 101 3.34 10.71 1.87
C THR A 101 2.81 10.10 0.58
N SER A 102 2.08 10.89 -0.21
CA SER A 102 1.69 10.50 -1.56
C SER A 102 2.90 10.47 -2.48
N LEU A 103 3.18 9.31 -3.08
CA LEU A 103 4.32 9.06 -3.96
C LEU A 103 3.87 8.31 -5.22
N THR A 104 4.77 8.26 -6.21
CA THR A 104 4.56 7.55 -7.47
C THR A 104 5.42 6.30 -7.50
N VAL A 105 4.81 5.16 -7.77
CA VAL A 105 5.50 3.89 -7.99
C VAL A 105 6.27 3.94 -9.30
N ILE A 106 7.53 3.51 -9.30
CA ILE A 106 8.38 3.48 -10.50
C ILE A 106 8.37 2.08 -11.10
N ASP A 107 8.81 1.10 -10.32
CA ASP A 107 8.85 -0.30 -10.73
C ASP A 107 8.16 -1.20 -9.70
N VAL A 108 7.73 -2.36 -10.16
CA VAL A 108 7.08 -3.42 -9.38
C VAL A 108 7.61 -4.77 -9.84
N ASP A 109 7.95 -5.63 -8.89
CA ASP A 109 8.28 -7.04 -9.10
C ASP A 109 7.37 -7.88 -8.19
N ASP A 110 6.40 -8.55 -8.81
CA ASP A 110 5.41 -9.38 -8.10
C ASP A 110 6.03 -10.65 -7.50
N VAL A 111 7.02 -11.24 -8.17
CA VAL A 111 7.68 -12.47 -7.70
C VAL A 111 8.49 -12.16 -6.44
N GLN A 112 9.23 -11.06 -6.48
CA GLN A 112 9.98 -10.57 -5.33
C GLN A 112 9.14 -9.74 -4.38
N ARG A 113 7.85 -9.46 -4.64
CA ARG A 113 7.00 -8.60 -3.80
C ARG A 113 7.67 -7.26 -3.44
N THR A 114 8.35 -6.68 -4.41
CA THR A 114 9.05 -5.42 -4.23
C THR A 114 8.48 -4.35 -5.14
N PHE A 115 8.56 -3.11 -4.70
CA PHE A 115 8.25 -1.95 -5.52
C PHE A 115 9.19 -0.81 -5.17
N SER A 116 9.32 0.15 -6.07
CA SER A 116 10.21 1.29 -5.92
C SER A 116 9.49 2.63 -6.07
N ILE A 117 10.06 3.67 -5.45
CA ILE A 117 9.70 5.08 -5.65
C ILE A 117 10.97 5.90 -5.80
N MET A 118 10.84 7.12 -6.33
CA MET A 118 11.91 8.12 -6.32
C MET A 118 11.44 9.36 -5.57
N MET A 119 12.19 9.73 -4.54
CA MET A 119 11.90 10.88 -3.71
C MET A 119 12.72 12.09 -4.15
N ILE A 120 12.03 13.11 -4.66
CA ILE A 120 12.67 14.36 -5.10
C ILE A 120 13.23 15.17 -3.93
N ALA A 121 14.26 15.97 -4.19
CA ALA A 121 14.97 16.79 -3.21
C ALA A 121 14.03 17.60 -2.28
N TYR A 122 12.97 18.20 -2.82
CA TYR A 122 12.02 18.97 -2.01
C TYR A 122 11.36 18.09 -0.93
N THR A 123 10.79 16.95 -1.32
CA THR A 123 10.10 16.02 -0.41
C THR A 123 11.05 15.48 0.65
N GLN A 124 12.33 15.26 0.31
CA GLN A 124 13.32 14.79 1.27
C GLN A 124 13.44 15.69 2.50
N THR A 125 13.23 17.00 2.34
CA THR A 125 13.28 17.96 3.47
C THR A 125 11.99 18.05 4.28
N ARG A 126 10.90 17.43 3.81
CA ARG A 126 9.55 17.58 4.35
C ARG A 126 9.03 16.37 5.11
N VAL A 127 9.63 15.20 4.90
CA VAL A 127 9.13 13.94 5.46
C VAL A 127 10.23 13.18 6.20
N VAL A 128 9.84 12.24 7.05
CA VAL A 128 10.77 11.47 7.90
C VAL A 128 11.54 10.38 7.15
N MET A 129 11.00 9.88 6.04
CA MET A 129 11.51 8.70 5.33
C MET A 129 13.00 8.77 4.93
N PRO A 130 13.56 9.90 4.45
CA PRO A 130 14.99 9.99 4.13
C PRO A 130 15.95 9.70 5.28
N ARG A 131 15.46 9.79 6.53
CA ARG A 131 16.25 9.54 7.75
C ARG A 131 16.16 8.10 8.23
N LYS A 132 15.30 7.28 7.63
CA LYS A 132 15.13 5.87 7.98
C LYS A 132 16.30 5.04 7.45
N ALA A 133 16.65 4.00 8.21
CA ALA A 133 17.69 3.04 7.86
C ALA A 133 17.14 1.90 7.00
N LEU A 134 18.04 1.10 6.40
CA LEU A 134 17.65 -0.16 5.77
C LEU A 134 17.03 -1.10 6.82
N GLY A 135 15.95 -1.78 6.44
CA GLY A 135 15.16 -2.64 7.33
C GLY A 135 14.08 -1.91 8.14
N ASP A 136 14.10 -0.57 8.20
CA ASP A 136 13.06 0.19 8.90
C ASP A 136 11.69 -0.03 8.27
N GLN A 137 10.67 -0.04 9.13
CA GLN A 137 9.28 -0.20 8.74
C GLN A 137 8.65 1.14 8.32
N VAL A 138 7.92 1.11 7.23
CA VAL A 138 7.17 2.24 6.66
C VAL A 138 5.71 1.83 6.52
N ASN A 139 4.79 2.64 7.02
CA ASN A 139 3.37 2.36 6.84
C ASN A 139 3.01 2.47 5.36
N VAL A 140 2.28 1.49 4.82
CA VAL A 140 1.79 1.52 3.44
C VAL A 140 0.27 1.55 3.41
N GLU A 141 -0.27 2.45 2.60
CA GLU A 141 -1.67 2.48 2.19
C GLU A 141 -1.68 2.49 0.66
N VAL A 142 -2.29 1.47 0.06
CA VAL A 142 -2.44 1.41 -1.40
C VAL A 142 -3.61 2.26 -1.86
N ASP A 143 -3.58 2.67 -3.12
CA ASP A 143 -4.65 3.49 -3.70
C ASP A 143 -5.99 2.75 -3.61
N MET A 144 -6.96 3.40 -2.97
CA MET A 144 -8.32 2.88 -2.80
C MET A 144 -8.99 2.56 -4.14
N MET A 145 -8.62 3.27 -5.22
CA MET A 145 -9.12 2.97 -6.57
C MET A 145 -8.79 1.54 -7.00
N GLY A 146 -7.60 1.03 -6.66
CA GLY A 146 -7.20 -0.35 -6.95
C GLY A 146 -8.11 -1.37 -6.25
N LYS A 147 -8.46 -1.12 -4.98
CA LYS A 147 -9.35 -1.98 -4.20
C LYS A 147 -10.77 -2.02 -4.79
N TYR A 148 -11.31 -0.86 -5.18
CA TYR A 148 -12.62 -0.81 -5.82
C TYR A 148 -12.62 -1.49 -7.19
N ALA A 149 -11.57 -1.31 -7.98
CA ALA A 149 -11.41 -1.99 -9.26
C ALA A 149 -11.39 -3.51 -9.10
N SER A 150 -10.56 -4.04 -8.19
CA SER A 150 -10.48 -5.48 -7.89
C SER A 150 -11.84 -6.03 -7.46
N LYS A 151 -12.49 -5.39 -6.47
CA LYS A 151 -13.80 -5.83 -5.98
C LYS A 151 -14.87 -5.81 -7.08
N GLY A 152 -14.83 -4.83 -7.99
CA GLY A 152 -15.73 -4.74 -9.13
C GLY A 152 -15.53 -5.88 -10.13
N VAL A 153 -14.26 -6.19 -10.46
CA VAL A 153 -13.89 -7.29 -11.36
C VAL A 153 -14.27 -8.64 -10.74
N GLU A 154 -13.94 -8.87 -9.47
CA GLU A 154 -14.32 -10.10 -8.74
C GLU A 154 -15.83 -10.32 -8.75
N ALA A 155 -16.61 -9.26 -8.50
CA ALA A 155 -18.07 -9.34 -8.55
C ALA A 155 -18.60 -9.66 -9.96
N MET A 156 -17.98 -9.10 -11.00
CA MET A 156 -18.34 -9.41 -12.39
C MET A 156 -18.04 -10.87 -12.74
N ILE A 157 -16.84 -11.35 -12.40
CA ILE A 157 -16.43 -12.74 -12.64
C ILE A 157 -17.35 -13.71 -11.90
N LYS A 158 -17.65 -13.44 -10.63
CA LYS A 158 -18.56 -14.29 -9.85
C LYS A 158 -19.93 -14.42 -10.51
N ARG A 159 -20.52 -13.30 -10.94
CA ARG A 159 -21.82 -13.31 -11.63
C ARG A 159 -21.79 -14.06 -12.96
N PHE A 160 -20.66 -14.01 -13.67
CA PHE A 160 -20.47 -14.77 -14.90
C PHE A 160 -20.38 -16.28 -14.62
N LEU A 161 -19.60 -16.67 -13.61
CA LEU A 161 -19.42 -18.08 -13.21
C LEU A 161 -20.71 -18.70 -12.65
N ASP A 162 -21.52 -17.93 -11.92
CA ASP A 162 -22.80 -18.38 -11.36
C ASP A 162 -23.93 -18.47 -12.41
N GLY A 163 -23.67 -18.12 -13.67
CA GLY A 163 -24.63 -18.24 -14.79
C GLY A 163 -24.45 -19.52 -15.61
N GLU A 164 -25.46 -19.89 -16.41
CA GLU A 164 -25.43 -21.11 -17.25
C GLU A 164 -24.20 -21.18 -18.19
N GLU A 165 -23.76 -20.03 -18.73
CA GLU A 165 -22.54 -19.96 -19.56
C GLU A 165 -21.26 -20.22 -18.74
N GLY A 166 -21.22 -19.75 -17.49
CA GLY A 166 -20.13 -19.96 -16.55
C GLY A 166 -19.97 -21.43 -16.17
N GLU A 167 -21.07 -22.09 -15.81
CA GLU A 167 -21.10 -23.53 -15.53
C GLU A 167 -20.60 -24.35 -16.73
N HIS A 168 -21.04 -23.99 -17.94
CA HIS A 168 -20.61 -24.66 -19.17
C HIS A 168 -19.11 -24.47 -19.46
N MET A 169 -18.55 -23.28 -19.16
CA MET A 169 -17.11 -23.02 -19.31
C MET A 169 -16.30 -23.81 -18.28
N VAL A 170 -16.74 -23.85 -17.01
CA VAL A 170 -16.08 -24.62 -15.94
C VAL A 170 -16.05 -26.11 -16.29
N ALA A 171 -17.17 -26.66 -16.78
CA ALA A 171 -17.25 -28.05 -17.23
C ALA A 171 -16.21 -28.35 -18.33
N LYS A 172 -16.13 -27.50 -19.37
CA LYS A 172 -15.13 -27.66 -20.45
C LYS A 172 -13.68 -27.59 -19.97
N VAL A 173 -13.38 -26.73 -19.00
CA VAL A 173 -12.04 -26.65 -18.41
C VAL A 173 -11.74 -27.93 -17.62
N LEU A 174 -12.69 -28.42 -16.83
CA LEU A 174 -12.57 -29.66 -16.07
C LEU A 174 -12.29 -30.85 -17.01
N ASP A 175 -13.05 -30.98 -18.09
CA ASP A 175 -12.90 -32.03 -19.09
C ASP A 175 -11.51 -32.00 -19.74
N ARG A 176 -11.01 -30.80 -20.08
CA ARG A 176 -9.64 -30.65 -20.62
C ARG A 176 -8.56 -31.06 -19.62
N VAL A 177 -8.72 -30.72 -18.34
CA VAL A 177 -7.76 -31.09 -17.29
C VAL A 177 -7.76 -32.60 -17.07
N LEU A 178 -8.94 -33.22 -17.02
CA LEU A 178 -9.09 -34.66 -16.88
C LEU A 178 -8.52 -35.41 -18.10
N ALA A 179 -8.79 -34.95 -19.32
CA ALA A 179 -8.23 -35.52 -20.55
C ALA A 179 -6.69 -35.42 -20.60
N LYS A 180 -6.11 -34.31 -20.13
CA LYS A 180 -4.65 -34.16 -20.00
C LYS A 180 -4.04 -35.13 -18.98
N ARG A 181 -4.71 -35.36 -17.85
CA ARG A 181 -4.24 -36.34 -16.84
C ARG A 181 -4.35 -37.78 -17.32
N ALA A 182 -5.39 -38.12 -18.06
CA ALA A 182 -5.57 -39.46 -18.63
C ALA A 182 -4.57 -39.77 -19.75
N SER A 183 -4.00 -38.76 -20.41
CA SER A 183 -2.98 -38.90 -21.47
C SER A 183 -1.54 -38.80 -20.97
N SER A 184 -1.33 -38.61 -19.67
CA SER A 184 -0.02 -38.58 -19.01
C SER A 184 0.20 -39.75 -18.02
N GLN A 185 -0.69 -40.74 -18.04
CA GLN A 185 -0.49 -42.11 -17.53
C GLN A 185 -0.28 -43.07 -18.69
#